data_AF-A0A450YES4-F1
#
_entry.id   AF-A0A450YES4-F1
#
_cell.length_a   1.000
_cell.length_b   1.000
_cell.length_c   1.000
_cell.angle_alpha   90.00
_cell.angle_beta   90.00
_cell.angle_gamma   90.00
#
_symmetry.space_group_name_H-M   'P 1'
#
loop_
_entity.id
_entity.type
_entity.pdbx_description
1 polymer ?
#
loop_
_entity_poly.entity_id
_entity_poly.type
_entity_poly.pdbx_seq_one_letter_code
_entity_poly.pdbx_strand_id
1 'polypeptide(L)' 'MQLLDEYSVSHINLLQVDVEGYDAEVVKMLDFPRIKPSIIKYELCSLTDSTQKDLKAILRKQGYKTFKEHCDYVAILKV' A
#
# COMPACT_ATOMS: atom_id res chain seq x y z
N MET A 1 -6.21 4.78 -13.16
CA MET A 1 -6.60 5.76 -12.13
C MET A 1 -7.84 6.58 -12.51
N GLN A 2 -8.70 6.09 -13.42
CA GLN A 2 -9.91 6.80 -13.82
C GLN A 2 -10.82 7.14 -12.63
N LEU A 3 -10.86 6.27 -11.61
CA LEU A 3 -11.62 6.50 -10.38
C LEU A 3 -11.17 7.75 -9.61
N LEU A 4 -9.87 8.02 -9.53
CA LEU A 4 -9.40 9.21 -8.81
C LEU A 4 -9.77 10.50 -9.57
N ASP A 5 -9.76 10.45 -10.91
CA ASP A 5 -10.19 11.59 -11.75
C ASP A 5 -11.70 11.81 -11.66
N GLU A 6 -12.49 10.74 -11.80
CA GLU A 6 -13.96 10.76 -11.79
C GLU A 6 -14.51 11.37 -10.50
N TYR A 7 -13.92 10.99 -9.36
CA TYR A 7 -14.34 11.48 -8.05
C TYR A 7 -13.49 12.64 -7.53
N SER A 8 -12.56 13.18 -8.34
CA SER A 8 -11.66 14.27 -7.97
C SER A 8 -10.92 14.02 -6.64
N VAL A 9 -10.50 12.78 -6.41
CA VAL A 9 -9.80 12.36 -5.18
C VAL A 9 -8.35 12.80 -5.28
N SER A 10 -8.00 13.83 -4.51
CA SER A 10 -6.63 14.36 -4.43
C SER A 10 -5.84 13.83 -3.24
N HIS A 11 -6.52 13.29 -2.23
CA HIS A 11 -5.89 12.81 -1.00
C HIS A 11 -6.62 11.58 -0.45
N ILE A 12 -5.85 10.65 0.12
CA ILE A 12 -6.36 9.46 0.80
C ILE A 12 -5.63 9.34 2.14
N ASN A 13 -6.37 9.33 3.25
CA ASN A 13 -5.77 9.09 4.55
C ASN A 13 -5.43 7.61 4.76
N LEU A 14 -6.33 6.71 4.37
CA LEU A 14 -6.18 5.27 4.50
C LEU A 14 -6.53 4.58 3.18
N LEU A 15 -5.59 3.81 2.67
CA LEU A 15 -5.84 2.79 1.65
C LEU A 15 -5.80 1.43 2.34
N GLN A 16 -6.94 0.74 2.36
CA GLN A 16 -7.01 -0.66 2.78
C GLN A 16 -7.14 -1.54 1.56
N VAL A 17 -6.30 -2.57 1.51
CA VAL A 17 -6.27 -3.59 0.46
C VAL A 17 -6.48 -4.93 1.15
N ASP A 18 -7.47 -5.68 0.68
CA ASP A 18 -7.79 -7.00 1.20
C ASP A 18 -8.35 -7.79 0.02
N VAL A 19 -7.45 -8.43 -0.74
CA VAL A 19 -7.79 -9.04 -2.02
C VAL A 19 -7.21 -10.45 -2.14
N GLU A 20 -7.55 -11.36 -1.22
CA GLU A 20 -7.37 -12.82 -1.34
C GLU A 20 -6.04 -13.26 -2.03
N GLY A 21 -4.92 -12.57 -1.72
CA GLY A 21 -3.58 -12.88 -2.22
C GLY A 21 -2.98 -11.99 -3.31
N TYR A 22 -3.69 -11.01 -3.84
CA TYR A 22 -3.18 -10.05 -4.85
C TYR A 22 -2.82 -8.68 -4.27
N ASP A 23 -2.73 -8.59 -2.94
CA ASP A 23 -2.56 -7.34 -2.19
C ASP A 23 -1.31 -6.57 -2.60
N ALA A 24 -0.20 -7.29 -2.80
CA ALA A 24 1.05 -6.69 -3.21
C ALA A 24 0.97 -6.08 -4.62
N GLU A 25 0.21 -6.69 -5.53
CA GLU A 25 0.02 -6.24 -6.90
C GLU A 25 -0.79 -4.94 -6.91
N VAL A 26 -1.87 -4.87 -6.13
CA VAL A 26 -2.68 -3.66 -5.99
C VAL A 26 -1.83 -2.51 -5.43
N VAL A 27 -1.04 -2.74 -4.38
CA VAL A 27 -0.17 -1.70 -3.82
C VAL A 27 0.90 -1.27 -4.82
N LYS A 28 1.44 -2.18 -5.64
CA LYS A 28 2.42 -1.87 -6.70
C LYS A 28 1.83 -1.07 -7.86
N MET A 29 0.51 -1.15 -8.10
CA MET A 29 -0.19 -0.38 -9.14
C MET A 29 -0.41 1.09 -8.75
N LEU A 30 -0.14 1.49 -7.50
CA LEU A 30 -0.28 2.88 -7.07
C LEU A 30 0.71 3.79 -7.80
N ASP A 31 0.18 4.84 -8.40
CA ASP A 31 0.97 5.95 -8.94
C ASP A 31 1.32 6.93 -7.80
N PHE A 32 2.38 6.60 -7.06
CA PHE A 32 2.85 7.36 -5.89
C PHE A 32 3.10 8.86 -6.13
N PRO A 33 3.59 9.30 -7.31
CA PRO A 33 3.66 10.73 -7.65
C PRO A 33 2.31 11.45 -7.61
N ARG A 34 1.22 10.77 -7.95
CA ARG A 34 -0.11 11.38 -8.07
C ARG A 34 -0.98 11.13 -6.84
N ILE A 35 -0.86 9.98 -6.17
CA ILE A 35 -1.55 9.71 -4.91
C ILE A 35 -0.60 9.05 -3.91
N LYS A 36 -0.58 9.58 -2.69
CA LYS A 36 0.32 9.11 -1.64
C LYS A 36 -0.45 8.93 -0.34
N PRO A 37 -1.13 7.78 -0.14
CA PRO A 37 -1.94 7.57 1.05
C PRO A 37 -1.15 7.79 2.33
N SER A 38 -1.75 8.39 3.37
CA SER A 38 -1.03 8.54 4.65
C SER A 38 -0.75 7.19 5.30
N ILE A 39 -1.68 6.25 5.13
CA ILE A 39 -1.61 4.88 5.64
C ILE A 39 -1.99 3.92 4.51
N ILE A 40 -1.20 2.86 4.33
CA ILE A 40 -1.55 1.72 3.48
C ILE A 40 -1.59 0.48 4.37
N LYS A 41 -2.72 -0.20 4.43
CA LYS A 41 -2.90 -1.45 5.16
C LYS A 41 -3.24 -2.56 4.17
N TYR A 42 -2.54 -3.69 4.25
CA TYR A 42 -2.74 -4.81 3.34
C TYR A 42 -2.54 -6.17 4.01
N GLU A 43 -3.24 -7.19 3.51
CA GLU A 43 -3.14 -8.55 4.03
C GLU A 43 -1.77 -9.17 3.73
N LEU A 44 -1.22 -9.91 4.69
CA LEU A 44 0.04 -10.64 4.58
C LEU A 44 -0.10 -12.13 4.41
N CYS A 45 -1.17 -12.71 4.94
CA CYS A 45 -1.24 -14.14 5.20
C CYS A 45 -1.21 -14.97 3.91
N SER A 46 -1.55 -14.34 2.78
CA SER A 46 -1.49 -14.91 1.44
C SER A 46 -0.19 -14.58 0.66
N LEU A 47 0.72 -13.76 1.20
CA LEU A 47 1.95 -13.29 0.51
C LEU A 47 3.19 -14.11 0.89
N THR A 48 3.98 -14.48 -0.12
CA THR A 48 5.30 -15.13 0.09
C THR A 48 6.32 -14.18 0.71
N ASP A 49 7.32 -14.73 1.41
CA ASP A 49 8.39 -13.94 2.04
C ASP A 49 9.16 -13.04 1.07
N SER A 50 9.37 -13.48 -0.17
CA SER A 50 10.03 -12.68 -1.22
C SER A 50 9.16 -11.49 -1.60
N THR A 51 7.87 -11.72 -1.88
CA THR A 51 6.90 -10.66 -2.22
C THR A 51 6.79 -9.63 -1.10
N GLN A 52 6.77 -10.08 0.16
CA GLN A 52 6.76 -9.18 1.31
C GLN A 52 8.02 -8.32 1.40
N LYS A 53 9.21 -8.90 1.16
CA LYS A 53 10.48 -8.16 1.18
C LYS A 53 10.54 -7.11 0.08
N ASP A 54 10.11 -7.47 -1.12
CA ASP A 54 10.09 -6.57 -2.28
C ASP A 54 9.13 -5.40 -2.05
N LEU A 55 7.90 -5.70 -1.58
CA LEU A 55 6.90 -4.67 -1.31
C LEU A 55 7.36 -3.70 -0.22
N LYS A 56 7.97 -4.21 0.86
CA LYS A 56 8.58 -3.37 1.90
C LYS A 56 9.68 -2.46 1.34
N ALA A 57 10.49 -2.94 0.42
CA ALA A 57 11.54 -2.13 -0.21
C ALA A 57 10.95 -1.00 -1.07
N ILE A 58 9.88 -1.29 -1.83
CA ILE A 58 9.14 -0.29 -2.61
C ILE A 58 8.55 0.77 -1.69
N LEU A 59 7.79 0.36 -0.67
CA LEU A 59 7.16 1.28 0.28
C LEU A 59 8.20 2.14 1.02
N ARG A 60 9.32 1.55 1.43
CA ARG A 60 10.43 2.30 2.05
C ARG A 60 10.99 3.36 1.09
N LYS A 61 11.18 3.02 -0.19
CA LYS A 61 11.65 3.98 -1.21
C LYS A 61 10.68 5.15 -1.40
N GLN A 62 9.38 4.89 -1.23
CA GLN A 62 8.34 5.92 -1.28
C GLN A 62 8.22 6.74 0.02
N GLY A 63 9.02 6.45 1.05
CA GLY A 63 9.06 7.20 2.31
C GLY A 63 8.19 6.62 3.43
N TYR A 64 7.66 5.40 3.26
CA TYR A 64 6.85 4.76 4.29
C TYR A 64 7.70 4.02 5.31
N LYS A 65 7.23 3.98 6.56
CA LYS A 65 7.67 3.04 7.60
C LYS A 65 6.63 1.94 7.72
N THR A 66 7.07 0.68 7.71
CA THR A 66 6.15 -0.47 7.83
C THR A 66 6.28 -1.18 9.17
N PHE A 67 5.19 -1.73 9.68
CA PHE A 67 5.16 -2.63 10.83
C PHE A 67 4.06 -3.69 10.64
N LYS A 68 4.28 -4.86 11.22
CA LYS A 68 3.33 -5.98 11.14
C LYS A 68 2.29 -5.84 12.25
N GLU A 69 1.03 -6.04 11.92
CA GLU A 69 -0.10 -6.10 12.84
C GLU A 69 -0.87 -7.39 12.55
N HIS A 70 -0.72 -8.43 13.39
CA HIS A 70 -1.33 -9.74 13.15
C HIS A 70 -1.08 -10.31 11.74
N CYS A 71 -2.13 -10.50 10.94
CA CYS A 71 -2.09 -10.98 9.55
C CYS A 71 -1.94 -9.83 8.53
N ASP A 72 -1.63 -8.60 8.97
CA ASP A 72 -1.55 -7.42 8.12
C ASP A 72 -0.16 -6.74 8.20
N TYR A 73 0.19 -6.00 7.15
CA TYR A 73 1.19 -4.93 7.24
C TYR A 73 0.52 -3.57 7.17
N VAL A 74 1.01 -2.68 8.02
CA VAL A 74 0.65 -1.26 8.00
C VAL A 74 1.88 -0.47 7.58
N ALA A 75 1.71 0.38 6.58
CA ALA A 75 2.70 1.32 6.09
C ALA A 75 2.23 2.75 6.37
N ILE A 76 3.02 3.52 7.12
CA ILE A 76 2.72 4.91 7.47
C ILE A 76 3.71 5.82 6.75
N LEU A 77 3.20 6.82 6.04
CA LEU A 77 4.01 7.83 5.37
C LEU A 77 4.76 8.66 6.41
N LYS A 78 6.09 8.75 6.30
CA LYS A 78 6.86 9.68 7.13
C LYS A 78 6.62 11.10 6.63
N VAL A 79 6.23 11.97 7.56
CA VAL A 79 6.10 13.42 7.36
C VAL A 79 7.45 14.08 7.55
#